data_AF-A0A661YY82-F1
#
_entry.id   AF-A0A661YY82-F1
#
_cell.length_a   1.000
_cell.length_b   1.000
_cell.length_c   1.000
_cell.angle_alpha   90.00
_cell.angle_beta   90.00
_cell.angle_gamma   90.00
#
_symmetry.space_group_name_H-M   'P 1'
#
loop_
_entity.id
_entity.type
_entity.pdbx_description
1 polymer ?
#
loop_
_entity_poly.entity_id
_entity_poly.type
_entity_poly.pdbx_seq_one_letter_code
_entity_poly.pdbx_strand_id
1 'polypeptide(L)'
;MMKPIKVCVYLIVTLNLHSCMEKPMPKNLNVKTIKQIRSVPVEYPFSLVFTGDTWYQPERGDDLFEQLFKQVGQLDPEPLFFAINGDFSGPGSLARHKEHIGALNNNIGDVPVLHLVGNHDLDIGIEQGLANFNSVYGPENYDFVYGNTHFIMLNTGQCHQAIPDGTLDYLESRLKASASPVKILMFHIPPYRHDHLQPNPYLWNFKLNEERFIQLTDQYNIDLVCCSHWVAYDLQPSYKGTSYIVSAGGGATLLSEPSIDGVEVGARQPPLWGNFHHFTKLSVHEDGKIAVQIHVVSKDKEKCGRDPEYDFQIVPNAKAANERLEDGLMPKNLNVKTIKYIKSVPLEYPISFLATGDVFTYWPDSDGLTEQLYKQVGQFQPAPAFFLVNGDFSHGKPEQYKYHFDILRKYVGGMPVLHTVGNHETDAGLTFGLEQFNAVLGPENFEFMYGNTHFIMLNTGSGLYQEMPDESIAFLKSKLAKSTSRVKVVSFHIPPFNNAHYQPLPIWTFKHNEEEFVSLMSQYNVDLVVCAHWTGYDKYKKDKTTYVTTAGGGAMLVPGAVPGEKTPNRGHFHHFTGFSIHEDGTIDVKVYDVDKDPAKQGHDKRFDAVIAPLSDQDQIE
;
A
#
# COMPACT_ATOMS: atom_id res chain seq x y z
N MET A 1 -97.93 31.95 15.14
CA MET A 1 -96.65 32.68 15.17
C MET A 1 -95.53 31.73 14.75
N MET A 2 -94.57 32.27 14.00
CA MET A 2 -93.56 31.59 13.18
C MET A 2 -92.64 30.62 13.94
N LYS A 3 -92.20 29.54 13.27
CA LYS A 3 -90.93 28.86 13.55
C LYS A 3 -89.77 29.75 13.08
N PRO A 4 -88.66 29.78 13.84
CA PRO A 4 -87.37 29.24 13.35
C PRO A 4 -86.54 28.61 14.50
N ILE A 5 -85.32 28.07 14.40
CA ILE A 5 -84.46 27.39 13.41
C ILE A 5 -83.33 26.72 14.26
N LYS A 6 -82.92 25.49 13.86
CA LYS A 6 -81.63 24.75 13.96
C LYS A 6 -80.53 25.28 14.93
N VAL A 7 -79.75 24.43 15.62
CA VAL A 7 -78.65 23.62 15.04
C VAL A 7 -78.19 22.47 15.98
N CYS A 8 -78.09 21.27 15.38
CA CYS A 8 -77.33 20.05 15.73
C CYS A 8 -75.86 20.31 16.14
N VAL A 9 -75.02 19.48 16.77
CA VAL A 9 -74.95 18.09 17.22
C VAL A 9 -73.61 17.99 17.99
N TYR A 10 -73.58 17.15 19.04
CA TYR A 10 -72.43 16.46 19.68
C TYR A 10 -71.00 17.05 19.61
N LEU A 11 -70.41 17.26 20.79
CA LEU A 11 -68.99 16.98 21.01
C LEU A 11 -68.84 16.16 22.30
N ILE A 12 -68.72 14.83 22.14
CA ILE A 12 -68.13 13.96 23.16
C ILE A 12 -66.61 14.17 23.04
N VAL A 13 -66.02 14.83 24.01
CA VAL A 13 -64.57 14.88 24.17
C VAL A 13 -64.14 13.58 24.85
N THR A 14 -63.74 12.59 24.06
CA THR A 14 -62.92 11.48 24.54
C THR A 14 -61.52 12.01 24.84
N LEU A 15 -61.20 12.11 26.12
CA LEU A 15 -59.82 12.20 26.63
C LEU A 15 -59.08 10.92 26.24
N ASN A 16 -58.46 10.92 25.06
CA ASN A 16 -57.43 9.96 24.69
C ASN A 16 -56.13 10.34 25.42
N LEU A 17 -56.00 9.92 26.67
CA LEU A 17 -54.70 9.74 27.32
C LEU A 17 -53.99 8.57 26.64
N HIS A 18 -53.45 8.80 25.43
CA HIS A 18 -52.33 8.00 24.97
C HIS A 18 -51.16 8.34 25.89
N SER A 19 -50.93 7.48 26.87
CA SER A 19 -49.59 7.32 27.44
C SER A 19 -48.63 7.17 26.26
N CYS A 20 -47.82 8.21 26.01
CA CYS A 20 -46.58 8.07 25.26
C CYS A 20 -45.68 7.14 26.08
N MET A 21 -45.89 5.83 25.96
CA MET A 21 -44.87 4.87 26.31
C MET A 21 -43.74 5.11 25.32
N GLU A 22 -42.68 5.80 25.76
CA GLU A 22 -41.47 5.92 24.99
C GLU A 22 -41.05 4.52 24.52
N LYS A 23 -40.77 4.35 23.22
CA LYS A 23 -40.24 3.08 22.71
C LYS A 23 -38.99 2.72 23.52
N PRO A 24 -38.89 1.48 24.04
CA PRO A 24 -37.75 1.09 24.83
C PRO A 24 -36.47 1.22 23.98
N MET A 25 -35.38 1.64 24.62
CA MET A 25 -34.07 1.72 23.95
C MET A 25 -33.73 0.38 23.30
N PRO A 26 -33.25 0.38 22.04
CA PRO A 26 -32.79 -0.84 21.41
C PRO A 26 -31.61 -1.41 22.20
N LYS A 27 -31.47 -2.73 22.14
CA LYS A 27 -30.40 -3.48 22.81
C LYS A 27 -29.67 -4.37 21.82
N ASN A 28 -28.37 -4.53 22.05
CA ASN A 28 -27.46 -5.39 21.28
C ASN A 28 -27.52 -5.11 19.78
N LEU A 29 -27.50 -3.83 19.38
CA LEU A 29 -27.58 -3.44 17.96
C LEU A 29 -26.46 -4.08 17.13
N ASN A 30 -25.19 -3.93 17.50
CA ASN A 30 -24.07 -4.54 16.74
C ASN A 30 -24.24 -6.05 16.62
N VAL A 31 -24.66 -6.74 17.70
CA VAL A 31 -24.88 -8.21 17.67
C VAL A 31 -25.98 -8.58 16.68
N LYS A 32 -27.05 -7.78 16.57
CA LYS A 32 -28.13 -7.99 15.60
C LYS A 32 -27.66 -7.69 14.18
N THR A 33 -26.95 -6.58 13.97
CA THR A 33 -26.37 -6.20 12.69
C THR A 33 -25.40 -7.27 12.17
N ILE A 34 -24.51 -7.80 13.01
CA ILE A 34 -23.59 -8.88 12.63
C ILE A 34 -24.35 -10.14 12.21
N LYS A 35 -25.45 -10.48 12.89
CA LYS A 35 -26.31 -11.61 12.47
C LYS A 35 -26.96 -11.36 11.11
N GLN A 36 -27.39 -10.12 10.84
CA GLN A 36 -27.91 -9.71 9.53
C GLN A 36 -26.82 -9.84 8.45
N ILE A 37 -25.64 -9.26 8.68
CA ILE A 37 -24.49 -9.35 7.75
C ILE A 37 -24.15 -10.81 7.43
N ARG A 38 -24.03 -11.67 8.46
CA ARG A 38 -23.72 -13.11 8.28
C ARG A 38 -24.81 -13.90 7.54
N SER A 39 -26.03 -13.37 7.46
CA SER A 39 -27.12 -14.03 6.74
C SER A 39 -27.14 -13.69 5.24
N VAL A 40 -26.41 -12.66 4.83
CA VAL A 40 -26.24 -12.28 3.43
C VAL A 40 -25.28 -13.28 2.76
N PRO A 41 -25.62 -13.87 1.60
CA PRO A 41 -24.68 -14.67 0.83
C PRO A 41 -23.45 -13.86 0.42
N VAL A 42 -22.27 -14.49 0.50
CA VAL A 42 -21.02 -13.83 0.12
C VAL A 42 -20.96 -13.69 -1.39
N GLU A 43 -20.91 -12.45 -1.86
CA GLU A 43 -20.67 -12.07 -3.26
C GLU A 43 -19.50 -11.08 -3.32
N TYR A 44 -18.62 -11.26 -4.30
CA TYR A 44 -17.43 -10.43 -4.49
C TYR A 44 -17.53 -9.56 -5.76
N PRO A 45 -16.97 -8.33 -5.73
CA PRO A 45 -16.51 -7.64 -4.53
C PRO A 45 -17.70 -7.24 -3.64
N PHE A 46 -17.54 -7.33 -2.31
CA PHE A 46 -18.48 -6.68 -1.40
C PHE A 46 -17.88 -5.37 -0.91
N SER A 47 -18.72 -4.38 -0.63
CA SER A 47 -18.25 -3.08 -0.13
C SER A 47 -18.68 -2.82 1.30
N LEU A 48 -17.91 -2.01 2.02
CA LEU A 48 -18.27 -1.46 3.31
C LEU A 48 -17.87 0.01 3.36
N VAL A 49 -18.48 0.78 4.24
CA VAL A 49 -18.16 2.19 4.44
C VAL A 49 -17.70 2.40 5.88
N PHE A 50 -16.78 3.33 6.11
CA PHE A 50 -16.49 3.80 7.46
C PHE A 50 -16.13 5.28 7.53
N THR A 51 -16.39 5.88 8.69
CA THR A 51 -15.93 7.21 9.11
C THR A 51 -16.06 7.30 10.63
N GLY A 52 -15.36 8.22 11.27
CA GLY A 52 -15.53 8.54 12.69
C GLY A 52 -15.84 10.02 12.88
N ASP A 53 -15.97 10.42 14.14
CA ASP A 53 -16.10 11.84 14.51
C ASP A 53 -17.35 12.47 13.88
N THR A 54 -18.44 11.71 13.81
CA THR A 54 -19.71 12.17 13.24
C THR A 54 -20.39 13.25 14.09
N TRP A 55 -20.11 13.27 15.40
CA TRP A 55 -20.51 14.32 16.34
C TRP A 55 -21.96 14.79 16.15
N TYR A 56 -22.93 13.86 16.23
CA TYR A 56 -24.33 14.24 16.08
C TYR A 56 -24.74 15.25 17.15
N GLN A 57 -24.94 16.50 16.73
CA GLN A 57 -25.38 17.59 17.56
C GLN A 57 -26.54 18.32 16.85
N PRO A 58 -27.81 18.02 17.19
CA PRO A 58 -28.94 18.69 16.56
C PRO A 58 -28.91 20.22 16.78
N GLU A 59 -28.20 20.68 17.81
CA GLU A 59 -28.02 22.10 18.15
C GLU A 59 -27.00 22.84 17.27
N ARG A 60 -26.14 22.13 16.52
CA ARG A 60 -25.21 22.77 15.55
C ARG A 60 -25.94 23.44 14.40
N GLY A 61 -27.17 23.01 14.11
CA GLY A 61 -28.03 23.63 13.10
C GLY A 61 -27.54 23.43 11.66
N ASP A 62 -26.62 22.50 11.41
CA ASP A 62 -26.23 22.09 10.06
C ASP A 62 -26.75 20.70 9.70
N ASP A 63 -26.90 20.47 8.39
CA ASP A 63 -27.48 19.24 7.82
C ASP A 63 -26.39 18.22 7.42
N LEU A 64 -25.15 18.45 7.84
CA LEU A 64 -23.99 17.69 7.40
C LEU A 64 -24.10 16.19 7.71
N PHE A 65 -24.54 15.89 8.93
CA PHE A 65 -24.79 14.51 9.37
C PHE A 65 -25.88 13.82 8.54
N GLU A 66 -26.97 14.54 8.25
CA GLU A 66 -28.05 14.00 7.42
C GLU A 66 -27.58 13.76 5.98
N GLN A 67 -26.78 14.68 5.42
CA GLN A 67 -26.20 14.53 4.10
C GLN A 67 -25.29 13.31 4.04
N LEU A 68 -24.41 13.11 5.03
CA LEU A 68 -23.52 11.96 5.09
C LEU A 68 -24.32 10.66 5.06
N PHE A 69 -25.32 10.51 5.92
CA PHE A 69 -26.12 9.29 5.98
C PHE A 69 -26.97 9.08 4.73
N LYS A 70 -27.58 10.14 4.19
CA LYS A 70 -28.32 10.03 2.92
C LYS A 70 -27.41 9.57 1.79
N GLN A 71 -26.19 10.09 1.71
CA GLN A 71 -25.23 9.68 0.68
C GLN A 71 -24.80 8.22 0.83
N VAL A 72 -24.52 7.77 2.05
CA VAL A 72 -24.19 6.35 2.30
C VAL A 72 -25.36 5.44 1.92
N GLY A 73 -26.58 5.80 2.31
CA GLY A 73 -27.81 5.06 1.97
C GLY A 73 -28.20 5.11 0.48
N GLN A 74 -27.55 5.96 -0.32
CA GLN A 74 -27.78 6.12 -1.75
C GLN A 74 -26.66 5.51 -2.61
N LEU A 75 -25.65 4.88 -1.99
CA LEU A 75 -24.59 4.18 -2.71
C LEU A 75 -25.19 2.98 -3.48
N ASP A 76 -24.76 2.85 -4.73
CA ASP A 76 -25.11 1.73 -5.60
C ASP A 76 -23.80 1.09 -6.13
N PRO A 77 -23.54 -0.21 -5.87
CA PRO A 77 -24.33 -1.11 -5.03
C PRO A 77 -24.33 -0.69 -3.54
N GLU A 78 -25.38 -1.08 -2.81
CA GLU A 78 -25.51 -0.86 -1.37
C GLU A 78 -24.33 -1.51 -0.62
N PRO A 79 -23.69 -0.82 0.34
CA PRO A 79 -22.62 -1.41 1.13
C PRO A 79 -23.15 -2.49 2.08
N LEU A 80 -22.37 -3.56 2.26
CA LEU A 80 -22.64 -4.65 3.20
C LEU A 80 -22.87 -4.13 4.62
N PHE A 81 -22.12 -3.11 5.03
CA PHE A 81 -22.34 -2.36 6.25
C PHE A 81 -21.64 -1.00 6.24
N PHE A 82 -22.06 -0.14 7.16
CA PHE A 82 -21.41 1.12 7.52
C PHE A 82 -20.89 1.04 8.96
N ALA A 83 -19.59 1.27 9.17
CA ALA A 83 -18.96 1.36 10.48
C ALA A 83 -18.76 2.81 10.91
N ILE A 84 -19.30 3.17 12.07
CA ILE A 84 -19.05 4.47 12.71
C ILE A 84 -17.97 4.27 13.77
N ASN A 85 -16.77 4.73 13.46
CA ASN A 85 -15.56 4.60 14.27
C ASN A 85 -15.50 5.63 15.41
N GLY A 86 -16.51 5.64 16.28
CA GLY A 86 -16.53 6.47 17.50
C GLY A 86 -17.01 7.91 17.31
N ASP A 87 -17.24 8.57 18.45
CA ASP A 87 -17.59 9.99 18.59
C ASP A 87 -18.88 10.36 17.85
N PHE A 88 -19.93 9.60 18.12
CA PHE A 88 -21.24 9.79 17.49
C PHE A 88 -22.33 10.16 18.49
N SER A 89 -22.07 10.00 19.78
CA SER A 89 -23.07 10.16 20.85
C SER A 89 -22.60 10.99 22.02
N GLY A 90 -21.59 11.86 21.84
CA GLY A 90 -21.04 12.68 22.91
C GLY A 90 -22.11 13.51 23.66
N PRO A 91 -22.21 13.40 25.00
CA PRO A 91 -21.20 12.85 25.92
C PRO A 91 -21.34 11.36 26.32
N GLY A 92 -22.14 10.56 25.62
CA GLY A 92 -22.37 9.13 25.93
C GLY A 92 -23.63 8.82 26.74
N SER A 93 -24.55 9.78 26.85
CA SER A 93 -25.81 9.58 27.58
C SER A 93 -26.78 8.73 26.76
N LEU A 94 -27.69 7.99 27.42
CA LEU A 94 -28.74 7.25 26.72
C LEU A 94 -29.64 8.16 25.85
N ALA A 95 -29.81 9.42 26.24
CA ALA A 95 -30.52 10.41 25.44
C ALA A 95 -29.79 10.70 24.11
N ARG A 96 -28.45 10.88 24.15
CA ARG A 96 -27.64 11.06 22.94
C ARG A 96 -27.63 9.85 22.03
N HIS A 97 -27.55 8.64 22.59
CA HIS A 97 -27.69 7.43 21.80
C HIS A 97 -29.07 7.35 21.12
N LYS A 98 -30.15 7.72 21.83
CA LYS A 98 -31.51 7.76 21.28
C LYS A 98 -31.65 8.76 20.13
N GLU A 99 -31.09 9.95 20.31
CA GLU A 99 -31.00 11.01 19.30
C GLU A 99 -30.27 10.54 18.04
N HIS A 100 -29.05 10.02 18.20
CA HIS A 100 -28.24 9.47 17.11
C HIS A 100 -28.98 8.36 16.35
N ILE A 101 -29.56 7.39 17.06
CA ILE A 101 -30.30 6.28 16.43
C ILE A 101 -31.53 6.79 15.67
N GLY A 102 -32.23 7.79 16.22
CA GLY A 102 -33.35 8.43 15.53
C GLY A 102 -32.92 9.08 14.23
N ALA A 103 -31.83 9.86 14.27
CA ALA A 103 -31.28 10.53 13.11
C ALA A 103 -30.71 9.54 12.07
N LEU A 104 -30.06 8.47 12.52
CA LEU A 104 -29.59 7.38 11.65
C LEU A 104 -30.75 6.73 10.89
N ASN A 105 -31.76 6.25 11.60
CA ASN A 105 -32.90 5.54 11.02
C ASN A 105 -33.71 6.39 10.03
N ASN A 106 -33.68 7.72 10.18
CA ASN A 106 -34.39 8.62 9.28
C ASN A 106 -33.64 8.91 7.97
N ASN A 107 -32.33 8.63 7.91
CA ASN A 107 -31.48 9.12 6.82
C ASN A 107 -30.67 8.04 6.09
N ILE A 108 -30.31 6.93 6.75
CA ILE A 108 -29.37 5.92 6.21
C ILE A 108 -30.02 4.86 5.30
N GLY A 109 -31.35 4.73 5.32
CA GLY A 109 -32.05 3.65 4.62
C GLY A 109 -31.88 2.29 5.32
N ASP A 110 -31.71 1.22 4.53
CA ASP A 110 -31.62 -0.17 5.02
C ASP A 110 -30.17 -0.64 5.29
N VAL A 111 -29.18 0.22 5.05
CA VAL A 111 -27.75 -0.09 5.25
C VAL A 111 -27.49 -0.54 6.69
N PRO A 112 -26.92 -1.74 6.90
CA PRO A 112 -26.56 -2.22 8.25
C PRO A 112 -25.48 -1.34 8.90
N VAL A 113 -25.65 -0.94 10.16
CA VAL A 113 -24.71 -0.03 10.84
C VAL A 113 -24.08 -0.68 12.06
N LEU A 114 -22.76 -0.56 12.17
CA LEU A 114 -21.93 -1.00 13.29
C LEU A 114 -21.30 0.20 13.98
N HIS A 115 -21.23 0.17 15.31
CA HIS A 115 -20.70 1.27 16.13
C HIS A 115 -19.47 0.82 16.92
N LEU A 116 -18.47 1.70 17.03
CA LEU A 116 -17.31 1.55 17.90
C LEU A 116 -17.26 2.71 18.89
N VAL A 117 -16.62 2.51 20.05
CA VAL A 117 -16.53 3.53 21.10
C VAL A 117 -15.47 4.58 20.75
N GLY A 118 -15.86 5.85 20.72
CA GLY A 118 -14.94 6.99 20.73
C GLY A 118 -14.76 7.59 22.13
N ASN A 119 -13.80 8.50 22.30
CA ASN A 119 -13.54 9.09 23.61
C ASN A 119 -14.67 10.01 24.05
N HIS A 120 -15.31 10.73 23.12
CA HIS A 120 -16.43 11.62 23.47
C HIS A 120 -17.71 10.87 23.79
N ASP A 121 -17.83 9.60 23.36
CA ASP A 121 -18.89 8.70 23.83
C ASP A 121 -18.74 8.32 25.32
N LEU A 122 -17.67 8.75 25.99
CA LEU A 122 -17.35 8.45 27.39
C LEU A 122 -17.28 9.70 28.29
N ASP A 123 -17.63 10.89 27.79
CA ASP A 123 -17.50 12.17 28.50
C ASP A 123 -18.35 12.26 29.78
N ILE A 124 -19.43 11.48 29.91
CA ILE A 124 -20.19 11.34 31.17
C ILE A 124 -19.47 10.50 32.24
N GLY A 125 -18.26 10.03 31.95
CA GLY A 125 -17.46 9.13 32.77
C GLY A 125 -17.34 7.75 32.14
N ILE A 126 -16.12 7.21 32.11
CA ILE A 126 -15.76 5.96 31.43
C ILE A 126 -16.69 4.79 31.76
N GLU A 127 -16.91 4.53 33.06
CA GLU A 127 -17.74 3.39 33.51
C GLU A 127 -19.19 3.52 33.03
N GLN A 128 -19.78 4.70 33.19
CA GLN A 128 -21.17 4.95 32.83
C GLN A 128 -21.37 5.02 31.31
N GLY A 129 -20.44 5.65 30.59
CA GLY A 129 -20.44 5.73 29.13
C GLY A 129 -20.34 4.35 28.50
N LEU A 130 -19.38 3.51 28.95
CA LEU A 130 -19.28 2.12 28.51
C LEU A 130 -20.51 1.30 28.87
N ALA A 131 -21.07 1.46 30.07
CA ALA A 131 -22.30 0.77 30.45
C ALA A 131 -23.48 1.14 29.54
N ASN A 132 -23.60 2.42 29.19
CA ASN A 132 -24.61 2.91 28.25
C ASN A 132 -24.40 2.32 26.86
N PHE A 133 -23.19 2.44 26.30
CA PHE A 133 -22.84 1.84 25.01
C PHE A 133 -23.15 0.34 24.98
N ASN A 134 -22.67 -0.41 25.97
CA ASN A 134 -22.85 -1.85 26.04
C ASN A 134 -24.31 -2.27 26.16
N SER A 135 -25.13 -1.47 26.85
CA SER A 135 -26.57 -1.72 26.96
C SER A 135 -27.30 -1.60 25.62
N VAL A 136 -26.82 -0.72 24.73
CA VAL A 136 -27.46 -0.38 23.45
C VAL A 136 -26.90 -1.20 22.30
N TYR A 137 -25.57 -1.27 22.16
CA TYR A 137 -24.88 -1.86 21.00
C TYR A 137 -24.40 -3.30 21.25
N GLY A 138 -24.18 -3.68 22.51
CA GLY A 138 -23.50 -4.92 22.89
C GLY A 138 -22.02 -4.67 23.22
N PRO A 139 -21.18 -5.71 23.29
CA PRO A 139 -19.79 -5.59 23.75
C PRO A 139 -19.00 -4.49 23.02
N GLU A 140 -18.15 -3.76 23.75
CA GLU A 140 -17.30 -2.69 23.21
C GLU A 140 -16.19 -3.20 22.29
N ASN A 141 -15.79 -4.46 22.46
CA ASN A 141 -14.88 -5.19 21.59
C ASN A 141 -15.66 -6.35 20.96
N TYR A 142 -15.56 -6.50 19.64
CA TYR A 142 -16.23 -7.59 18.93
C TYR A 142 -15.52 -7.92 17.63
N ASP A 143 -15.82 -9.08 17.06
CA ASP A 143 -15.23 -9.54 15.81
C ASP A 143 -16.22 -10.39 15.02
N PHE A 144 -16.05 -10.42 13.70
CA PHE A 144 -16.78 -11.35 12.84
C PHE A 144 -16.05 -11.64 11.54
N VAL A 145 -16.34 -12.81 10.98
CA VAL A 145 -15.89 -13.20 9.64
C VAL A 145 -17.05 -13.06 8.66
N TYR A 146 -16.75 -12.51 7.48
CA TYR A 146 -17.62 -12.50 6.31
C TYR A 146 -16.77 -12.78 5.07
N GLY A 147 -17.11 -13.83 4.32
CA GLY A 147 -16.27 -14.32 3.22
C GLY A 147 -14.85 -14.66 3.67
N ASN A 148 -13.88 -14.05 2.99
CA ASN A 148 -12.43 -14.18 3.17
C ASN A 148 -11.87 -13.18 4.19
N THR A 149 -12.73 -12.38 4.85
CA THR A 149 -12.29 -11.27 5.70
C THR A 149 -12.71 -11.45 7.15
N HIS A 150 -11.75 -11.26 8.06
CA HIS A 150 -11.99 -11.12 9.49
C HIS A 150 -11.97 -9.64 9.87
N PHE A 151 -13.12 -9.14 10.31
CA PHE A 151 -13.30 -7.81 10.88
C PHE A 151 -13.11 -7.86 12.38
N ILE A 152 -12.18 -7.07 12.90
CA ILE A 152 -11.89 -6.96 14.34
C ILE A 152 -12.16 -5.51 14.75
N MET A 153 -13.11 -5.31 15.66
CA MET A 153 -13.52 -4.01 16.16
C MET A 153 -13.01 -3.87 17.59
N LEU A 154 -12.18 -2.85 17.81
CA LEU A 154 -11.44 -2.65 19.06
C LEU A 154 -11.82 -1.31 19.70
N ASN A 155 -12.16 -1.34 20.99
CA ASN A 155 -12.37 -0.14 21.77
C ASN A 155 -11.02 0.52 22.08
N THR A 156 -10.77 1.65 21.44
CA THR A 156 -9.64 2.53 21.75
C THR A 156 -10.07 3.89 22.31
N GLY A 157 -11.35 4.10 22.65
CA GLY A 157 -11.88 5.40 23.12
C GLY A 157 -11.26 5.90 24.44
N GLN A 158 -10.51 5.06 25.16
CA GLN A 158 -9.77 5.44 26.39
C GLN A 158 -8.25 5.46 26.18
N CYS A 159 -7.78 5.23 24.96
CA CYS A 159 -6.37 4.99 24.67
C CYS A 159 -5.58 6.27 24.39
N HIS A 160 -5.99 7.43 24.91
CA HIS A 160 -5.11 8.60 24.85
C HIS A 160 -3.80 8.29 25.57
N GLN A 161 -2.68 8.55 24.89
CA GLN A 161 -1.31 8.30 25.31
C GLN A 161 -0.90 6.82 25.44
N ALA A 162 -1.80 5.92 25.82
CA ALA A 162 -1.48 4.51 26.06
C ALA A 162 -2.57 3.55 25.60
N ILE A 163 -2.20 2.48 24.88
CA ILE A 163 -3.09 1.34 24.65
C ILE A 163 -2.88 0.29 25.77
N PRO A 164 -3.95 -0.09 26.51
CA PRO A 164 -3.81 -1.05 27.60
C PRO A 164 -3.43 -2.46 27.12
N ASP A 165 -2.66 -3.19 27.93
CA ASP A 165 -2.26 -4.57 27.59
C ASP A 165 -3.47 -5.49 27.38
N GLY A 166 -4.53 -5.35 28.18
CA GLY A 166 -5.74 -6.16 28.01
C GLY A 166 -6.42 -5.96 26.65
N THR A 167 -6.32 -4.76 26.06
CA THR A 167 -6.80 -4.46 24.71
C THR A 167 -5.93 -5.17 23.67
N LEU A 168 -4.61 -5.17 23.85
CA LEU A 168 -3.68 -5.88 22.97
C LEU A 168 -3.79 -7.41 23.10
N ASP A 169 -4.03 -7.93 24.30
CA ASP A 169 -4.24 -9.35 24.57
C ASP A 169 -5.53 -9.84 23.89
N TYR A 170 -6.60 -9.04 23.94
CA TYR A 170 -7.82 -9.33 23.20
C TYR A 170 -7.55 -9.41 21.70
N LEU A 171 -6.90 -8.38 21.14
CA LEU A 171 -6.53 -8.33 19.72
C LEU A 171 -5.70 -9.55 19.31
N GLU A 172 -4.63 -9.85 20.05
CA GLU A 172 -3.77 -11.01 19.81
C GLU A 172 -4.56 -12.32 19.85
N SER A 173 -5.50 -12.48 20.79
CA SER A 173 -6.35 -13.67 20.87
C SER A 173 -7.23 -13.87 19.63
N ARG A 174 -7.78 -12.78 19.08
CA ARG A 174 -8.62 -12.82 17.87
C ARG A 174 -7.78 -13.13 16.64
N LEU A 175 -6.59 -12.53 16.56
CA LEU A 175 -5.64 -12.76 15.49
C LEU A 175 -5.13 -14.20 15.47
N LYS A 176 -4.77 -14.78 16.63
CA LYS A 176 -4.40 -16.21 16.76
C LYS A 176 -5.50 -17.16 16.33
N ALA A 177 -6.76 -16.80 16.56
CA ALA A 177 -7.92 -17.61 16.20
C ALA A 177 -8.35 -17.43 14.73
N SER A 178 -7.80 -16.44 14.03
CA SER A 178 -8.20 -16.11 12.66
C SER A 178 -7.61 -17.06 11.63
N ALA A 179 -8.46 -17.68 10.81
CA ALA A 179 -8.05 -18.39 9.61
C ALA A 179 -8.26 -17.56 8.32
N SER A 180 -8.83 -16.36 8.44
CA SER A 180 -9.16 -15.53 7.28
C SER A 180 -7.90 -14.96 6.61
N PRO A 181 -7.80 -15.04 5.28
CA PRO A 181 -6.67 -14.50 4.53
C PRO A 181 -6.60 -12.97 4.63
N VAL A 182 -7.75 -12.28 4.69
CA VAL A 182 -7.84 -10.82 4.87
C VAL A 182 -8.22 -10.49 6.31
N LYS A 183 -7.52 -9.53 6.93
CA LYS A 183 -7.82 -9.02 8.28
C LYS A 183 -7.91 -7.49 8.26
N ILE A 184 -9.08 -6.98 8.66
CA ILE A 184 -9.35 -5.55 8.77
C ILE A 184 -9.62 -5.22 10.24
N LEU A 185 -8.77 -4.35 10.81
CA LEU A 185 -8.87 -3.88 12.18
C LEU A 185 -9.47 -2.48 12.19
N MET A 186 -10.55 -2.26 12.94
CA MET A 186 -11.25 -0.98 13.03
C MET A 186 -11.30 -0.48 14.48
N PHE A 187 -10.99 0.80 14.71
CA PHE A 187 -11.06 1.46 16.03
C PHE A 187 -11.08 2.99 15.93
N HIS A 188 -11.13 3.71 17.06
CA HIS A 188 -11.24 5.17 17.06
C HIS A 188 -9.87 5.88 17.15
N ILE A 189 -9.24 5.94 18.33
CA ILE A 189 -7.96 6.64 18.57
C ILE A 189 -6.80 5.92 17.85
N PRO A 190 -6.02 6.60 16.99
CA PRO A 190 -4.90 6.03 16.21
C PRO A 190 -3.60 5.82 17.04
N PRO A 191 -2.66 4.98 16.55
CA PRO A 191 -1.29 4.95 17.06
C PRO A 191 -0.53 6.26 16.78
N TYR A 192 0.52 6.55 17.54
CA TYR A 192 1.28 7.81 17.43
C TYR A 192 1.98 8.03 16.08
N ARG A 193 2.66 7.00 15.56
CA ARG A 193 3.32 6.96 14.24
C ARG A 193 4.05 8.26 13.87
N HIS A 194 5.07 8.62 14.65
CA HIS A 194 5.85 9.87 14.51
C HIS A 194 6.41 10.14 13.10
N ASP A 195 6.69 9.08 12.35
CA ASP A 195 7.26 9.11 11.01
C ASP A 195 6.23 9.44 9.90
N HIS A 196 4.93 9.40 10.21
CA HIS A 196 3.89 9.61 9.22
C HIS A 196 2.75 10.51 9.71
N LEU A 197 2.07 10.11 10.79
CA LEU A 197 0.89 10.82 11.27
C LEU A 197 1.30 12.14 11.92
N GLN A 198 2.37 12.21 12.72
CA GLN A 198 2.74 13.43 13.47
C GLN A 198 1.55 14.19 14.13
N PRO A 199 0.54 13.53 14.75
CA PRO A 199 -0.44 14.26 15.52
C PRO A 199 0.26 14.88 16.74
N ASN A 200 -0.36 15.86 17.40
CA ASN A 200 0.18 16.36 18.67
C ASN A 200 0.44 15.15 19.61
N PRO A 201 1.70 14.89 20.01
CA PRO A 201 2.11 13.67 20.73
C PRO A 201 1.39 13.45 22.06
N TYR A 202 0.72 14.47 22.58
CA TYR A 202 0.14 14.44 23.92
C TYR A 202 -1.39 14.29 23.94
N LEU A 203 -2.07 14.45 22.81
CA LEU A 203 -3.53 14.65 22.82
C LEU A 203 -4.36 13.72 21.94
N TRP A 204 -3.84 13.16 20.83
CA TRP A 204 -4.71 12.51 19.81
C TRP A 204 -4.29 11.11 19.37
N ASN A 205 -3.52 10.39 20.18
CA ASN A 205 -3.01 9.06 19.82
C ASN A 205 -2.60 8.26 21.06
N PHE A 206 -2.33 6.96 20.88
CA PHE A 206 -1.55 6.17 21.83
C PHE A 206 -0.10 6.03 21.40
N LYS A 207 0.83 6.29 22.32
CA LYS A 207 2.28 6.12 22.13
C LYS A 207 2.85 5.02 23.02
N LEU A 208 2.42 4.97 24.29
CA LEU A 208 2.80 3.89 25.18
C LEU A 208 2.15 2.59 24.68
N ASN A 209 2.96 1.53 24.62
CA ASN A 209 2.63 0.22 24.03
C ASN A 209 2.33 0.23 22.52
N GLU A 210 2.59 1.34 21.81
CA GLU A 210 2.48 1.40 20.35
C GLU A 210 3.35 0.33 19.68
N GLU A 211 4.56 0.10 20.18
CA GLU A 211 5.45 -0.89 19.58
C GLU A 211 4.85 -2.30 19.60
N ARG A 212 4.23 -2.70 20.72
CA ARG A 212 3.54 -3.98 20.84
C ARG A 212 2.34 -4.06 19.89
N PHE A 213 1.57 -2.98 19.76
CA PHE A 213 0.50 -2.89 18.76
C PHE A 213 1.03 -3.14 17.34
N ILE A 214 2.08 -2.41 16.94
CA ILE A 214 2.71 -2.55 15.62
C ILE A 214 3.30 -3.95 15.42
N GLN A 215 3.87 -4.55 16.47
CA GLN A 215 4.34 -5.93 16.44
C GLN A 215 3.18 -6.90 16.17
N LEU A 216 2.01 -6.72 16.79
CA LEU A 216 0.83 -7.55 16.52
C LEU A 216 0.29 -7.35 15.10
N THR A 217 0.15 -6.11 14.64
CA THR A 217 -0.33 -5.83 13.27
C THR A 217 0.59 -6.43 12.22
N ASP A 218 1.90 -6.33 12.47
CA ASP A 218 2.91 -7.00 11.68
C ASP A 218 2.74 -8.51 11.85
N GLN A 219 3.11 -9.10 12.99
CA GLN A 219 3.15 -10.55 13.27
C GLN A 219 1.97 -11.35 12.70
N TYR A 220 0.74 -10.85 12.81
CA TYR A 220 -0.46 -11.57 12.38
C TYR A 220 -0.98 -11.18 10.99
N ASN A 221 -0.23 -10.37 10.25
CA ASN A 221 -0.55 -9.91 8.89
C ASN A 221 -1.94 -9.29 8.85
N ILE A 222 -2.09 -8.16 9.54
CA ILE A 222 -3.24 -7.29 9.36
C ILE A 222 -3.04 -6.50 8.06
N ASP A 223 -4.00 -6.58 7.15
CA ASP A 223 -3.92 -5.96 5.82
C ASP A 223 -4.24 -4.48 5.88
N LEU A 224 -5.23 -4.13 6.70
CA LEU A 224 -5.73 -2.77 6.83
C LEU A 224 -6.15 -2.45 8.27
N VAL A 225 -5.67 -1.31 8.76
CA VAL A 225 -6.11 -0.65 9.98
C VAL A 225 -6.94 0.58 9.60
N CYS A 226 -8.19 0.63 10.04
CA CYS A 226 -9.11 1.74 9.87
C CYS A 226 -9.31 2.45 11.22
N CYS A 227 -8.90 3.71 11.32
CA CYS A 227 -9.03 4.52 12.53
C CYS A 227 -9.60 5.92 12.24
N SER A 228 -9.84 6.71 13.28
CA SER A 228 -10.48 8.04 13.19
C SER A 228 -9.82 9.01 14.20
N HIS A 229 -10.61 9.83 14.92
CA HIS A 229 -10.20 10.75 15.99
C HIS A 229 -9.49 12.04 15.56
N TRP A 230 -8.54 11.93 14.63
CA TRP A 230 -7.89 13.11 14.08
C TRP A 230 -8.70 13.62 12.89
N VAL A 231 -9.58 14.61 13.11
CA VAL A 231 -10.61 15.17 12.19
C VAL A 231 -10.05 15.58 10.80
N ALA A 232 -9.68 14.58 10.02
CA ALA A 232 -8.96 14.65 8.76
C ALA A 232 -9.06 13.28 8.04
N TYR A 233 -8.60 13.26 6.79
CA TYR A 233 -8.28 12.03 6.06
C TYR A 233 -6.77 11.84 6.00
N ASP A 234 -6.31 10.62 6.28
CA ASP A 234 -4.95 10.20 5.97
C ASP A 234 -4.89 8.74 5.51
N LEU A 235 -3.99 8.44 4.58
CA LEU A 235 -3.76 7.10 4.06
C LEU A 235 -2.26 6.84 4.04
N GLN A 236 -1.87 5.80 4.77
CA GLN A 236 -0.56 5.17 4.67
C GLN A 236 -0.72 3.84 3.91
N PRO A 237 -0.37 3.78 2.60
CA PRO A 237 -0.59 2.58 1.80
C PRO A 237 0.17 1.34 2.30
N SER A 238 1.25 1.52 3.07
CA SER A 238 1.93 0.42 3.75
C SER A 238 2.89 0.94 4.83
N TYR A 239 2.83 0.36 6.02
CA TYR A 239 3.85 0.43 7.06
C TYR A 239 4.08 -0.95 7.66
N LYS A 240 5.31 -1.46 7.56
CA LYS A 240 5.65 -2.85 7.90
C LYS A 240 4.63 -3.84 7.31
N GLY A 241 4.18 -3.59 6.07
CA GLY A 241 3.20 -4.40 5.35
C GLY A 241 1.79 -4.44 5.96
N THR A 242 1.38 -3.39 6.67
CA THR A 242 -0.02 -3.12 7.05
C THR A 242 -0.39 -1.74 6.53
N SER A 243 -1.53 -1.60 5.87
CA SER A 243 -2.04 -0.29 5.44
C SER A 243 -2.78 0.38 6.58
N TYR A 244 -2.72 1.71 6.67
CA TYR A 244 -3.44 2.49 7.68
C TYR A 244 -4.29 3.55 6.99
N ILE A 245 -5.55 3.67 7.39
CA ILE A 245 -6.43 4.76 6.99
C ILE A 245 -6.96 5.43 8.24
N VAL A 246 -6.83 6.76 8.29
CA VAL A 246 -7.55 7.62 9.23
C VAL A 246 -8.68 8.28 8.45
N SER A 247 -9.93 8.08 8.88
CA SER A 247 -11.10 8.73 8.29
C SER A 247 -11.98 9.29 9.41
N ALA A 248 -11.81 10.58 9.69
CA ALA A 248 -12.49 11.29 10.78
C ALA A 248 -13.22 12.55 10.30
N GLY A 249 -13.64 12.57 9.03
CA GLY A 249 -14.40 13.68 8.44
C GLY A 249 -15.91 13.55 8.61
N GLY A 250 -16.39 12.80 9.61
CA GLY A 250 -17.80 12.42 9.71
C GLY A 250 -18.77 13.55 10.10
N GLY A 251 -18.28 14.64 10.71
CA GLY A 251 -19.16 15.71 11.18
C GLY A 251 -18.55 16.71 12.17
N ALA A 252 -17.45 16.35 12.82
CA ALA A 252 -16.71 17.24 13.73
C ALA A 252 -16.09 18.43 12.98
N THR A 253 -15.80 19.51 13.72
CA THR A 253 -15.14 20.69 13.15
C THR A 253 -13.75 20.31 12.65
N LEU A 254 -13.52 20.49 11.35
CA LEU A 254 -12.25 20.17 10.69
C LEU A 254 -11.13 21.10 11.18
N LEU A 255 -9.89 20.61 11.18
CA LEU A 255 -8.74 21.29 11.76
C LEU A 255 -8.28 22.58 11.06
N SER A 256 -8.74 22.87 9.84
CA SER A 256 -8.44 24.16 9.20
C SER A 256 -9.27 25.32 9.74
N GLU A 257 -10.30 25.05 10.54
CA GLU A 257 -11.10 26.15 11.12
C GLU A 257 -10.29 26.78 12.26
N PRO A 258 -10.12 28.12 12.29
CA PRO A 258 -9.25 28.80 13.23
C PRO A 258 -9.86 28.83 14.63
N SER A 259 -10.00 27.69 15.29
CA SER A 259 -10.30 27.57 16.72
C SER A 259 -10.28 26.12 17.20
N ILE A 260 -9.11 25.48 17.25
CA ILE A 260 -8.87 24.43 18.25
C ILE A 260 -7.52 24.73 18.93
N ASP A 261 -7.62 25.25 20.15
CA ASP A 261 -6.59 25.28 21.21
C ASP A 261 -5.21 25.90 20.93
N GLY A 262 -5.09 26.83 19.98
CA GLY A 262 -3.88 27.66 19.84
C GLY A 262 -2.59 26.88 19.53
N VAL A 263 -2.72 25.65 19.01
CA VAL A 263 -1.60 24.83 18.57
C VAL A 263 -1.28 25.19 17.12
N GLU A 264 -0.13 25.82 16.88
CA GLU A 264 0.43 25.92 15.53
C GLU A 264 0.71 24.51 15.00
N VAL A 265 -0.07 24.06 14.01
CA VAL A 265 0.22 22.85 13.26
C VAL A 265 1.50 23.12 12.45
N GLY A 266 2.58 22.42 12.79
CA GLY A 266 3.92 22.65 12.24
C GLY A 266 3.96 22.69 10.71
N ALA A 267 4.83 23.56 10.18
CA ALA A 267 4.96 24.00 8.79
C ALA A 267 5.31 22.90 7.75
N ARG A 268 4.43 21.92 7.56
CA ARG A 268 4.32 21.16 6.31
C ARG A 268 2.86 21.23 5.88
N GLN A 269 2.60 21.86 4.75
CA GLN A 269 1.35 21.68 4.01
C GLN A 269 1.61 20.61 2.93
N PRO A 270 1.45 19.30 3.23
CA PRO A 270 1.53 18.29 2.20
C PRO A 270 0.26 18.31 1.33
N PRO A 271 0.36 17.93 0.05
CA PRO A 271 -0.67 18.29 -0.94
C PRO A 271 -2.00 17.53 -0.84
N LEU A 272 -2.26 16.70 0.18
CA LEU A 272 -3.31 15.67 0.12
C LEU A 272 -4.06 15.40 1.45
N TRP A 273 -3.86 16.19 2.51
CA TRP A 273 -4.63 16.02 3.75
C TRP A 273 -6.02 16.62 3.61
N GLY A 274 -7.02 15.74 3.60
CA GLY A 274 -8.40 16.11 3.33
C GLY A 274 -9.02 16.91 4.46
N ASN A 275 -9.06 18.22 4.31
CA ASN A 275 -9.88 19.10 5.14
C ASN A 275 -11.26 19.29 4.49
N PHE A 276 -11.99 18.19 4.44
CA PHE A 276 -13.36 18.12 3.96
C PHE A 276 -14.08 16.99 4.69
N HIS A 277 -15.39 17.12 4.84
CA HIS A 277 -16.21 16.06 5.40
C HIS A 277 -16.34 14.92 4.40
N HIS A 278 -16.15 13.68 4.87
CA HIS A 278 -16.09 12.50 4.02
C HIS A 278 -16.44 11.21 4.75
N PHE A 279 -16.66 10.18 3.95
CA PHE A 279 -16.60 8.80 4.36
C PHE A 279 -15.73 8.00 3.40
N THR A 280 -15.15 6.91 3.89
CA THR A 280 -14.29 6.02 3.12
C THR A 280 -15.04 4.75 2.77
N LYS A 281 -15.15 4.43 1.47
CA LYS A 281 -15.68 3.16 0.98
C LYS A 281 -14.53 2.21 0.70
N LEU A 282 -14.64 0.99 1.21
CA LEU A 282 -13.74 -0.12 0.90
C LEU A 282 -14.49 -1.16 0.06
N SER A 283 -13.89 -1.68 -0.99
CA SER A 283 -14.39 -2.82 -1.76
C SER A 283 -13.41 -3.97 -1.65
N VAL A 284 -13.83 -5.08 -1.03
CA VAL A 284 -13.00 -6.26 -0.82
C VAL A 284 -13.28 -7.29 -1.90
N HIS A 285 -12.23 -7.72 -2.60
CA HIS A 285 -12.27 -8.69 -3.69
C HIS A 285 -11.95 -10.11 -3.19
N GLU A 286 -12.32 -11.12 -4.01
CA GLU A 286 -12.11 -12.53 -3.68
C GLU A 286 -10.62 -12.90 -3.54
N ASP A 287 -9.78 -12.32 -4.40
CA ASP A 287 -8.31 -12.42 -4.36
C ASP A 287 -7.68 -11.68 -3.17
N GLY A 288 -8.50 -11.02 -2.36
CA GLY A 288 -8.16 -10.26 -1.18
C GLY A 288 -8.05 -8.76 -1.43
N LYS A 289 -7.82 -8.30 -2.67
CA LYS A 289 -7.56 -6.87 -2.96
C LYS A 289 -8.64 -5.97 -2.33
N ILE A 290 -8.22 -4.86 -1.74
CA ILE A 290 -9.11 -3.88 -1.12
C ILE A 290 -8.99 -2.57 -1.90
N ALA A 291 -10.00 -2.24 -2.69
CA ALA A 291 -10.10 -0.91 -3.31
C ALA A 291 -10.62 0.09 -2.28
N VAL A 292 -10.01 1.25 -2.19
CA VAL A 292 -10.33 2.35 -1.27
C VAL A 292 -10.82 3.52 -2.11
N GLN A 293 -11.98 4.07 -1.76
CA GLN A 293 -12.55 5.26 -2.38
C GLN A 293 -12.97 6.26 -1.31
N ILE A 294 -12.69 7.54 -1.52
CA ILE A 294 -13.11 8.61 -0.62
C ILE A 294 -14.30 9.35 -1.24
N HIS A 295 -15.38 9.46 -0.48
CA HIS A 295 -16.56 10.22 -0.89
C HIS A 295 -16.67 11.50 -0.08
N VAL A 296 -16.68 12.64 -0.76
CA VAL A 296 -16.84 13.95 -0.13
C VAL A 296 -18.32 14.23 0.10
N VAL A 297 -18.66 14.65 1.32
CA VAL A 297 -20.03 15.04 1.66
C VAL A 297 -20.40 16.30 0.87
N SER A 298 -21.64 16.35 0.35
CA SER A 298 -22.05 17.31 -0.69
C SER A 298 -21.78 18.76 -0.33
N LYS A 299 -21.96 19.13 0.94
CA LYS A 299 -21.68 20.45 1.48
C LYS A 299 -20.24 20.95 1.20
N ASP A 300 -19.27 20.05 1.06
CA ASP A 300 -17.87 20.39 0.76
C ASP A 300 -17.47 20.11 -0.69
N LYS A 301 -18.32 19.51 -1.53
CA LYS A 301 -17.99 19.27 -2.95
C LYS A 301 -17.70 20.56 -3.72
N GLU A 302 -18.35 21.67 -3.36
CA GLU A 302 -18.08 22.99 -3.96
C GLU A 302 -16.68 23.52 -3.59
N LYS A 303 -16.15 23.16 -2.41
CA LYS A 303 -14.78 23.51 -1.98
C LYS A 303 -13.73 22.68 -2.71
N CYS A 304 -14.05 21.40 -2.98
CA CYS A 304 -13.12 20.46 -3.63
C CYS A 304 -13.21 20.48 -5.17
N GLY A 305 -14.28 21.02 -5.75
CA GLY A 305 -14.51 21.11 -7.20
C GLY A 305 -14.91 19.78 -7.89
N ARG A 306 -14.66 18.63 -7.25
CA ARG A 306 -15.08 17.28 -7.61
C ARG A 306 -14.84 16.32 -6.43
N ASP A 307 -15.38 15.11 -6.48
CA ASP A 307 -14.85 14.02 -5.63
C ASP A 307 -13.37 13.84 -6.03
N PRO A 308 -12.42 14.00 -5.10
CA PRO A 308 -11.03 13.79 -5.43
C PRO A 308 -10.84 12.31 -5.76
N GLU A 309 -10.31 12.03 -6.96
CA GLU A 309 -10.02 10.68 -7.46
C GLU A 309 -8.89 10.06 -6.64
N TYR A 310 -9.27 9.54 -5.48
CA TYR A 310 -8.42 8.78 -4.58
C TYR A 310 -8.88 7.32 -4.61
N ASP A 311 -8.77 6.73 -5.80
CA ASP A 311 -8.92 5.29 -5.96
C ASP A 311 -7.54 4.66 -5.67
N PHE A 312 -7.43 4.00 -4.52
CA PHE A 312 -6.22 3.28 -4.16
C PHE A 312 -6.53 1.80 -4.03
N GLN A 313 -5.63 0.95 -4.52
CA GLN A 313 -5.76 -0.49 -4.37
C GLN A 313 -4.75 -0.98 -3.34
N ILE A 314 -5.24 -1.45 -2.20
CA ILE A 314 -4.45 -2.21 -1.25
C ILE A 314 -4.47 -3.66 -1.72
N VAL A 315 -3.30 -4.23 -2.00
CA VAL A 315 -3.17 -5.65 -2.33
C VAL A 315 -2.75 -6.38 -1.06
N PRO A 316 -3.60 -7.24 -0.47
CA PRO A 316 -3.18 -8.07 0.64
C PRO A 316 -1.94 -8.89 0.31
N ASN A 317 -1.08 -9.05 1.30
CA ASN A 317 0.04 -9.99 1.24
C ASN A 317 1.00 -9.85 0.06
N ALA A 318 1.29 -8.62 -0.35
CA ALA A 318 2.60 -8.34 -0.92
C ALA A 318 3.80 -8.73 -0.02
N LYS A 319 3.55 -8.94 1.28
CA LYS A 319 4.49 -9.57 2.23
C LYS A 319 4.92 -10.98 1.84
N ALA A 320 4.15 -11.73 1.04
CA ALA A 320 4.57 -13.07 0.60
C ALA A 320 5.81 -13.04 -0.30
N ALA A 321 6.08 -11.91 -0.96
CA ALA A 321 7.32 -11.68 -1.71
C ALA A 321 8.49 -11.26 -0.81
N ASN A 322 8.23 -10.73 0.38
CA ASN A 322 9.23 -10.20 1.31
C ASN A 322 8.98 -10.73 2.73
N GLU A 323 8.99 -12.06 2.88
CA GLU A 323 8.71 -12.73 4.15
C GLU A 323 9.51 -12.14 5.31
N ARG A 324 8.89 -12.15 6.49
CA ARG A 324 9.57 -11.81 7.74
C ARG A 324 10.79 -12.71 7.94
N LEU A 325 11.82 -12.09 8.51
CA LEU A 325 12.78 -12.76 9.35
C LEU A 325 11.99 -13.43 10.50
N GLU A 326 11.66 -14.72 10.38
CA GLU A 326 11.19 -15.50 11.53
C GLU A 326 12.29 -15.44 12.59
N ASP A 327 12.05 -14.80 13.74
CA ASP A 327 12.92 -14.80 14.93
C ASP A 327 14.43 -14.68 14.63
N GLY A 328 14.84 -13.61 13.96
CA GLY A 328 16.26 -13.34 13.71
C GLY A 328 16.93 -14.21 12.63
N LEU A 329 16.17 -15.02 11.89
CA LEU A 329 16.67 -15.82 10.76
C LEU A 329 16.37 -15.13 9.42
N MET A 330 17.35 -15.12 8.52
CA MET A 330 17.22 -14.58 7.15
C MET A 330 16.11 -15.30 6.35
N PRO A 331 15.35 -14.61 5.47
CA PRO A 331 14.39 -15.29 4.60
C PRO A 331 15.11 -16.31 3.73
N LYS A 332 14.40 -17.33 3.23
CA LYS A 332 14.98 -18.37 2.37
C LYS A 332 14.28 -18.45 1.02
N ASN A 333 15.07 -18.52 -0.05
CA ASN A 333 14.60 -18.61 -1.43
C ASN A 333 13.64 -17.45 -1.84
N LEU A 334 13.96 -16.22 -1.45
CA LEU A 334 13.07 -15.08 -1.65
C LEU A 334 12.65 -14.87 -3.11
N ASN A 335 13.58 -14.90 -4.07
CA ASN A 335 13.25 -14.75 -5.49
C ASN A 335 12.27 -15.83 -5.96
N VAL A 336 12.41 -17.08 -5.49
CA VAL A 336 11.50 -18.18 -5.84
C VAL A 336 10.08 -17.90 -5.33
N LYS A 337 9.96 -17.36 -4.11
CA LYS A 337 8.68 -16.99 -3.51
C LYS A 337 8.06 -15.79 -4.21
N THR A 338 8.85 -14.76 -4.49
CA THR A 338 8.45 -13.57 -5.26
C THR A 338 7.94 -13.97 -6.65
N ILE A 339 8.64 -14.83 -7.38
CA ILE A 339 8.21 -15.33 -8.69
C ILE A 339 6.88 -16.07 -8.58
N LYS A 340 6.71 -16.93 -7.57
CA LYS A 340 5.45 -17.63 -7.33
C LYS A 340 4.30 -16.63 -7.10
N TYR A 341 4.55 -15.56 -6.35
CA TYR A 341 3.59 -14.49 -6.13
C TYR A 341 3.25 -13.74 -7.43
N ILE A 342 4.26 -13.28 -8.18
CA ILE A 342 4.07 -12.58 -9.47
C ILE A 342 3.17 -13.41 -10.39
N LYS A 343 3.43 -14.72 -10.49
CA LYS A 343 2.65 -15.64 -11.33
C LYS A 343 1.25 -15.94 -10.81
N SER A 344 0.93 -15.61 -9.57
CA SER A 344 -0.39 -15.80 -8.97
C SER A 344 -1.32 -14.59 -9.15
N VAL A 345 -0.75 -13.41 -9.43
CA VAL A 345 -1.52 -12.20 -9.70
C VAL A 345 -2.11 -12.27 -11.11
N PRO A 346 -3.38 -11.86 -11.33
CA PRO A 346 -3.94 -11.74 -12.67
C PRO A 346 -3.05 -10.90 -13.58
N LEU A 347 -2.78 -11.41 -14.78
CA LEU A 347 -1.98 -10.72 -15.78
C LEU A 347 -2.75 -9.53 -16.35
N GLU A 348 -2.15 -8.35 -16.25
CA GLU A 348 -2.62 -7.13 -16.90
C GLU A 348 -1.50 -6.53 -17.76
N TYR A 349 -1.85 -6.03 -18.94
CA TYR A 349 -0.95 -5.31 -19.83
C TYR A 349 -1.15 -3.79 -19.71
N PRO A 350 -0.07 -2.98 -19.75
CA PRO A 350 1.33 -3.41 -19.90
C PRO A 350 1.91 -4.05 -18.63
N ILE A 351 2.70 -5.11 -18.80
CA ILE A 351 3.52 -5.65 -17.70
C ILE A 351 4.56 -4.58 -17.36
N SER A 352 4.38 -3.92 -16.23
CA SER A 352 5.28 -2.85 -15.80
C SER A 352 6.24 -3.33 -14.71
N PHE A 353 7.53 -3.05 -14.84
CA PHE A 353 8.51 -3.30 -13.77
C PHE A 353 9.48 -2.13 -13.64
N LEU A 354 10.02 -1.94 -12.44
CA LEU A 354 11.08 -0.97 -12.16
C LEU A 354 12.40 -1.70 -11.97
N ALA A 355 13.53 -1.07 -12.30
CA ALA A 355 14.85 -1.63 -12.03
C ALA A 355 15.87 -0.55 -11.63
N THR A 356 16.80 -0.93 -10.77
CA THR A 356 18.03 -0.18 -10.45
C THR A 356 19.06 -1.16 -9.89
N GLY A 357 20.35 -0.83 -9.90
CA GLY A 357 21.41 -1.55 -9.18
C GLY A 357 22.27 -0.57 -8.38
N ASP A 358 23.26 -1.10 -7.66
CA ASP A 358 24.26 -0.29 -6.96
C ASP A 358 23.64 0.61 -5.88
N VAL A 359 22.67 0.05 -5.14
CA VAL A 359 21.96 0.76 -4.06
C VAL A 359 22.80 0.88 -2.80
N PHE A 360 23.71 -0.08 -2.53
CA PHE A 360 24.59 -0.09 -1.35
C PHE A 360 23.96 0.51 -0.09
N THR A 361 22.98 -0.18 0.49
CA THR A 361 22.25 0.30 1.69
C THR A 361 23.12 0.34 2.96
N TYR A 362 24.44 0.49 2.90
CA TYR A 362 25.30 0.52 4.09
C TYR A 362 26.48 1.49 3.91
N TRP A 363 26.49 2.26 2.82
CA TRP A 363 27.54 3.25 2.60
C TRP A 363 27.17 4.53 3.36
N PRO A 364 28.09 5.13 4.15
CA PRO A 364 27.80 6.30 4.99
C PRO A 364 27.16 7.51 4.28
N ASP A 365 27.30 7.59 2.95
CA ASP A 365 26.76 8.67 2.12
C ASP A 365 25.56 8.25 1.23
N SER A 366 25.20 6.95 1.17
CA SER A 366 24.12 6.43 0.31
C SER A 366 22.80 6.19 1.04
N ASP A 367 22.80 6.11 2.38
CA ASP A 367 21.61 5.72 3.14
C ASP A 367 20.41 6.63 2.87
N GLY A 368 20.58 7.96 2.99
CA GLY A 368 19.49 8.91 2.76
C GLY A 368 18.94 8.90 1.33
N LEU A 369 19.81 8.64 0.35
CA LEU A 369 19.45 8.60 -1.05
C LEU A 369 18.72 7.29 -1.42
N THR A 370 19.18 6.16 -0.90
CA THR A 370 18.55 4.86 -1.13
C THR A 370 17.15 4.83 -0.52
N GLU A 371 17.00 5.39 0.69
CA GLU A 371 15.69 5.58 1.31
C GLU A 371 14.77 6.46 0.43
N GLN A 372 15.30 7.56 -0.13
CA GLN A 372 14.55 8.43 -1.04
C GLN A 372 14.13 7.71 -2.33
N LEU A 373 15.04 6.95 -2.95
CA LEU A 373 14.76 6.15 -4.14
C LEU A 373 13.65 5.13 -3.85
N TYR A 374 13.81 4.33 -2.78
CA TYR A 374 12.82 3.32 -2.42
C TYR A 374 11.47 3.92 -2.04
N LYS A 375 11.46 5.11 -1.43
CA LYS A 375 10.22 5.83 -1.15
C LYS A 375 9.51 6.24 -2.44
N GLN A 376 10.24 6.70 -3.45
CA GLN A 376 9.67 7.02 -4.76
C GLN A 376 9.16 5.77 -5.47
N VAL A 377 9.93 4.68 -5.47
CA VAL A 377 9.51 3.38 -6.03
C VAL A 377 8.20 2.90 -5.39
N GLY A 378 8.10 2.93 -4.06
CA GLY A 378 6.89 2.51 -3.34
C GLY A 378 5.66 3.41 -3.54
N GLN A 379 5.82 4.57 -4.18
CA GLN A 379 4.73 5.51 -4.49
C GLN A 379 4.12 5.30 -5.88
N PHE A 380 4.66 4.41 -6.72
CA PHE A 380 4.12 4.19 -8.07
C PHE A 380 2.69 3.64 -8.03
N GLN A 381 1.79 4.28 -8.78
CA GLN A 381 0.39 3.89 -8.96
C GLN A 381 0.02 3.95 -10.46
N PRO A 382 -0.60 2.90 -11.04
CA PRO A 382 -0.77 1.57 -10.44
C PRO A 382 0.58 0.93 -10.10
N ALA A 383 0.59 0.03 -9.11
CA ALA A 383 1.82 -0.64 -8.68
C ALA A 383 2.43 -1.48 -9.83
N PRO A 384 3.73 -1.35 -10.12
CA PRO A 384 4.45 -2.25 -11.02
C PRO A 384 4.34 -3.71 -10.57
N ALA A 385 4.39 -4.63 -11.53
CA ALA A 385 4.36 -6.07 -11.30
C ALA A 385 5.53 -6.53 -10.39
N PHE A 386 6.70 -5.91 -10.53
CA PHE A 386 7.83 -6.09 -9.62
C PHE A 386 8.85 -4.94 -9.71
N PHE A 387 9.72 -4.88 -8.71
CA PHE A 387 10.94 -4.08 -8.68
C PHE A 387 12.16 -5.00 -8.72
N LEU A 388 13.14 -4.69 -9.57
CA LEU A 388 14.37 -5.44 -9.72
C LEU A 388 15.56 -4.66 -9.13
N VAL A 389 16.16 -5.19 -8.08
CA VAL A 389 17.44 -4.70 -7.54
C VAL A 389 18.55 -5.53 -8.18
N ASN A 390 19.23 -4.94 -9.16
CA ASN A 390 20.12 -5.63 -10.07
C ASN A 390 21.57 -5.66 -9.57
N GLY A 391 21.79 -6.28 -8.41
CA GLY A 391 23.10 -6.45 -7.77
C GLY A 391 23.60 -5.24 -6.97
N ASP A 392 24.64 -5.46 -6.17
CA ASP A 392 25.35 -4.48 -5.36
C ASP A 392 24.45 -3.72 -4.36
N PHE A 393 23.75 -4.50 -3.54
CA PHE A 393 22.96 -4.00 -2.41
C PHE A 393 23.55 -4.40 -1.05
N SER A 394 24.53 -5.30 -1.05
CA SER A 394 25.25 -5.75 0.14
C SER A 394 26.70 -6.10 -0.19
N HIS A 395 27.53 -6.30 0.85
CA HIS A 395 28.87 -6.87 0.75
C HIS A 395 28.87 -8.39 1.07
N GLY A 396 27.74 -9.07 0.88
CA GLY A 396 27.60 -10.50 1.21
C GLY A 396 27.60 -10.80 2.71
N LYS A 397 27.10 -9.87 3.53
CA LYS A 397 27.02 -10.04 5.00
C LYS A 397 25.58 -10.06 5.50
N PRO A 398 25.19 -10.96 6.43
CA PRO A 398 23.79 -11.11 6.86
C PRO A 398 23.18 -9.82 7.41
N GLU A 399 23.95 -9.03 8.16
CA GLU A 399 23.50 -7.77 8.75
C GLU A 399 23.11 -6.72 7.68
N GLN A 400 23.77 -6.73 6.52
CA GLN A 400 23.50 -5.80 5.43
C GLN A 400 22.27 -6.23 4.64
N TYR A 401 22.09 -7.53 4.38
CA TYR A 401 20.83 -8.05 3.84
C TYR A 401 19.65 -7.69 4.75
N LYS A 402 19.80 -7.87 6.07
CA LYS A 402 18.77 -7.49 7.03
C LYS A 402 18.41 -6.01 6.89
N TYR A 403 19.41 -5.13 6.87
CA TYR A 403 19.18 -3.69 6.76
C TYR A 403 18.53 -3.30 5.42
N HIS A 404 18.99 -3.86 4.30
CA HIS A 404 18.37 -3.70 2.99
C HIS A 404 16.89 -4.10 2.99
N PHE A 405 16.56 -5.27 3.56
CA PHE A 405 15.17 -5.70 3.68
C PHE A 405 14.35 -4.86 4.66
N ASP A 406 14.95 -4.30 5.71
CA ASP A 406 14.28 -3.35 6.61
C ASP A 406 13.88 -2.07 5.86
N ILE A 407 14.77 -1.52 5.02
CA ILE A 407 14.51 -0.34 4.21
C ILE A 407 13.47 -0.64 3.12
N LEU A 408 13.60 -1.76 2.38
CA LEU A 408 12.61 -2.17 1.38
C LEU A 408 11.20 -2.28 2.00
N ARG A 409 11.09 -2.95 3.15
CA ARG A 409 9.81 -3.09 3.87
C ARG A 409 9.23 -1.75 4.33
N LYS A 410 10.10 -0.81 4.67
CA LYS A 410 9.70 0.53 5.13
C LYS A 410 9.17 1.40 3.99
N TYR A 411 9.81 1.34 2.81
CA TYR A 411 9.59 2.34 1.76
C TYR A 411 9.03 1.80 0.44
N VAL A 412 9.46 0.64 -0.03
CA VAL A 412 8.93 0.01 -1.26
C VAL A 412 7.57 -0.66 -0.99
N GLY A 413 7.32 -1.02 0.27
CA GLY A 413 6.04 -1.54 0.72
C GLY A 413 5.72 -2.88 0.03
N GLY A 414 4.50 -2.96 -0.50
CA GLY A 414 3.95 -4.20 -1.06
C GLY A 414 4.36 -4.54 -2.51
N MET A 415 5.43 -3.97 -3.04
CA MET A 415 5.87 -4.35 -4.38
C MET A 415 6.69 -5.64 -4.33
N PRO A 416 6.45 -6.63 -5.22
CA PRO A 416 7.34 -7.79 -5.35
C PRO A 416 8.75 -7.34 -5.71
N VAL A 417 9.77 -7.79 -4.99
CA VAL A 417 11.17 -7.42 -5.27
C VAL A 417 11.98 -8.65 -5.65
N LEU A 418 12.71 -8.54 -6.76
CA LEU A 418 13.65 -9.54 -7.24
C LEU A 418 15.08 -9.00 -7.13
N HIS A 419 16.04 -9.89 -6.90
CA HIS A 419 17.45 -9.54 -6.74
C HIS A 419 18.34 -10.39 -7.64
N THR A 420 19.36 -9.78 -8.24
CA THR A 420 20.47 -10.49 -8.92
C THR A 420 21.76 -10.32 -8.11
N VAL A 421 22.75 -11.16 -8.42
CA VAL A 421 24.08 -11.10 -7.78
C VAL A 421 24.92 -10.01 -8.45
N GLY A 422 25.43 -9.07 -7.66
CA GLY A 422 26.52 -8.18 -8.02
C GLY A 422 27.86 -8.64 -7.45
N ASN A 423 28.95 -7.99 -7.85
CA ASN A 423 30.28 -8.42 -7.38
C ASN A 423 30.45 -8.17 -5.88
N HIS A 424 29.79 -7.15 -5.31
CA HIS A 424 29.93 -6.87 -3.89
C HIS A 424 29.20 -7.89 -3.01
N GLU A 425 28.17 -8.58 -3.50
CA GLU A 425 27.57 -9.72 -2.78
C GLU A 425 28.59 -10.84 -2.47
N THR A 426 29.76 -10.83 -3.11
CA THR A 426 30.84 -11.81 -2.91
C THR A 426 32.05 -11.28 -2.12
N ASP A 427 32.01 -10.04 -1.62
CA ASP A 427 33.11 -9.40 -0.87
C ASP A 427 33.46 -10.12 0.44
N ALA A 428 32.51 -10.83 1.04
CA ALA A 428 32.75 -11.68 2.21
C ALA A 428 33.54 -12.97 1.88
N GLY A 429 33.96 -13.13 0.62
CA GLY A 429 34.63 -14.30 0.06
C GLY A 429 33.72 -14.99 -0.96
N LEU A 430 34.26 -15.32 -2.14
CA LEU A 430 33.48 -15.77 -3.29
C LEU A 430 32.47 -16.88 -2.96
N THR A 431 32.94 -17.98 -2.37
CA THR A 431 32.08 -19.11 -1.98
C THR A 431 31.08 -18.72 -0.88
N PHE A 432 31.55 -18.03 0.15
CA PHE A 432 30.73 -17.71 1.31
C PHE A 432 29.62 -16.69 1.00
N GLY A 433 29.94 -15.66 0.20
CA GLY A 433 28.98 -14.66 -0.24
C GLY A 433 27.89 -15.26 -1.13
N LEU A 434 28.25 -16.14 -2.08
CA LEU A 434 27.26 -16.84 -2.91
C LEU A 434 26.42 -17.85 -2.12
N GLU A 435 27.02 -18.58 -1.18
CA GLU A 435 26.24 -19.46 -0.29
C GLU A 435 25.22 -18.66 0.52
N GLN A 436 25.59 -17.48 1.01
CA GLN A 436 24.65 -16.59 1.68
C GLN A 436 23.57 -16.07 0.73
N PHE A 437 23.95 -15.56 -0.44
CA PHE A 437 22.98 -15.10 -1.44
C PHE A 437 21.99 -16.20 -1.77
N ASN A 438 22.47 -17.40 -2.09
CA ASN A 438 21.64 -18.54 -2.46
C ASN A 438 20.77 -19.03 -1.30
N ALA A 439 21.28 -18.99 -0.06
CA ALA A 439 20.47 -19.31 1.12
C ALA A 439 19.32 -18.33 1.30
N VAL A 440 19.54 -17.04 1.02
CA VAL A 440 18.58 -15.97 1.25
C VAL A 440 17.59 -15.80 0.10
N LEU A 441 18.12 -15.58 -1.10
CA LEU A 441 17.38 -15.19 -2.29
C LEU A 441 17.03 -16.39 -3.18
N GLY A 442 17.73 -17.52 -3.03
CA GLY A 442 17.58 -18.68 -3.91
C GLY A 442 18.60 -18.63 -5.07
N PRO A 443 18.41 -19.45 -6.12
CA PRO A 443 19.42 -19.64 -7.16
C PRO A 443 19.89 -18.33 -7.80
N GLU A 444 21.21 -18.18 -7.95
CA GLU A 444 21.89 -17.06 -8.59
C GLU A 444 21.63 -16.91 -10.10
N ASN A 445 21.26 -18.02 -10.77
CA ASN A 445 20.74 -18.05 -12.13
C ASN A 445 19.30 -18.56 -12.08
N PHE A 446 18.35 -17.78 -12.59
CA PHE A 446 16.93 -18.16 -12.56
C PHE A 446 16.14 -17.59 -13.74
N GLU A 447 14.95 -18.14 -13.98
CA GLU A 447 14.06 -17.68 -15.04
C GLU A 447 12.61 -17.68 -14.56
N PHE A 448 11.77 -16.88 -15.20
CA PHE A 448 10.33 -17.05 -15.11
C PHE A 448 9.61 -16.47 -16.33
N MET A 449 8.40 -16.98 -16.54
CA MET A 449 7.49 -16.51 -17.56
C MET A 449 6.37 -15.72 -16.90
N TYR A 450 6.04 -14.55 -17.45
CA TYR A 450 4.89 -13.75 -17.05
C TYR A 450 4.28 -13.11 -18.30
N GLY A 451 3.03 -13.44 -18.59
CA GLY A 451 2.43 -13.20 -19.91
C GLY A 451 3.27 -13.79 -21.04
N ASN A 452 3.40 -13.04 -22.14
CA ASN A 452 4.21 -13.39 -23.30
C ASN A 452 5.71 -13.04 -23.15
N THR A 453 6.19 -12.85 -21.93
CA THR A 453 7.57 -12.43 -21.64
C THR A 453 8.34 -13.50 -20.88
N HIS A 454 9.55 -13.80 -21.36
CA HIS A 454 10.53 -14.63 -20.65
C HIS A 454 11.57 -13.73 -19.99
N PHE A 455 11.61 -13.74 -18.66
CA PHE A 455 12.64 -13.08 -17.87
C PHE A 455 13.73 -14.10 -17.49
N ILE A 456 14.98 -13.78 -17.80
CA ILE A 456 16.15 -14.61 -17.52
C ILE A 456 17.15 -13.77 -16.72
N MET A 457 17.41 -14.19 -15.49
CA MET A 457 18.32 -13.52 -14.56
C MET A 457 19.62 -14.32 -14.44
N LEU A 458 20.74 -13.64 -14.59
CA LEU A 458 22.07 -14.26 -14.57
C LEU A 458 22.96 -13.71 -13.48
N ASN A 459 23.85 -14.58 -13.00
CA ASN A 459 24.96 -14.20 -12.15
C ASN A 459 26.14 -13.72 -12.99
N THR A 460 26.52 -12.46 -12.84
CA THR A 460 27.78 -11.89 -13.33
C THR A 460 28.69 -11.39 -12.21
N GLY A 461 28.26 -11.48 -10.95
CA GLY A 461 29.00 -11.01 -9.79
C GLY A 461 29.97 -12.04 -9.20
N SER A 462 29.78 -13.34 -9.49
CA SER A 462 30.63 -14.43 -9.00
C SER A 462 31.83 -14.80 -9.87
N GLY A 463 31.99 -14.17 -11.03
CA GLY A 463 33.16 -14.40 -11.88
C GLY A 463 34.44 -13.94 -11.18
N LEU A 464 35.60 -14.44 -11.63
CA LEU A 464 36.81 -13.65 -11.42
C LEU A 464 36.59 -12.29 -12.10
N TYR A 465 37.24 -11.23 -11.61
CA TYR A 465 37.02 -9.86 -12.11
C TYR A 465 36.93 -9.84 -13.65
N GLN A 466 35.84 -9.28 -14.20
CA GLN A 466 35.56 -9.21 -15.65
C GLN A 466 35.15 -10.52 -16.36
N GLU A 467 34.47 -11.43 -15.66
CA GLU A 467 34.00 -12.69 -16.25
C GLU A 467 32.49 -12.92 -16.10
N MET A 468 31.85 -13.35 -17.20
CA MET A 468 30.55 -14.01 -17.15
C MET A 468 30.81 -15.52 -16.93
N PRO A 469 30.37 -16.12 -15.80
CA PRO A 469 30.60 -17.53 -15.51
C PRO A 469 30.10 -18.47 -16.61
N ASP A 470 30.85 -19.53 -16.91
CA ASP A 470 30.47 -20.55 -17.90
C ASP A 470 29.10 -21.18 -17.59
N GLU A 471 28.80 -21.38 -16.31
CA GLU A 471 27.51 -21.91 -15.86
C GLU A 471 26.35 -20.96 -16.19
N SER A 472 26.55 -19.65 -16.06
CA SER A 472 25.57 -18.63 -16.43
C SER A 472 25.34 -18.59 -17.95
N ILE A 473 26.41 -18.71 -18.75
CA ILE A 473 26.30 -18.83 -20.23
C ILE A 473 25.56 -20.10 -20.63
N ALA A 474 25.93 -21.24 -20.05
CA ALA A 474 25.28 -22.52 -20.33
C ALA A 474 23.79 -22.50 -19.96
N PHE A 475 23.46 -21.91 -18.81
CA PHE A 475 22.08 -21.68 -18.37
C PHE A 475 21.33 -20.82 -19.40
N LEU A 476 21.85 -19.63 -19.72
CA LEU A 476 21.26 -18.70 -20.68
C LEU A 476 20.98 -19.36 -22.03
N LYS A 477 21.98 -20.05 -22.60
CA LYS A 477 21.85 -20.77 -23.86
C LYS A 477 20.75 -21.83 -23.80
N SER A 478 20.69 -22.61 -22.72
CA SER A 478 19.62 -23.59 -22.55
C SER A 478 18.24 -22.95 -22.41
N LYS A 479 18.11 -21.76 -21.80
CA LYS A 479 16.82 -21.10 -21.58
C LYS A 479 16.31 -20.43 -22.83
N LEU A 480 17.18 -19.70 -23.54
CA LEU A 480 16.86 -19.08 -24.82
C LEU A 480 16.45 -20.13 -25.87
N ALA A 481 17.17 -21.26 -25.96
CA ALA A 481 16.85 -22.34 -26.90
C ALA A 481 15.47 -23.00 -26.68
N LYS A 482 14.88 -22.86 -25.49
CA LYS A 482 13.57 -23.41 -25.13
C LYS A 482 12.47 -22.34 -25.07
N SER A 483 12.83 -21.07 -25.23
CA SER A 483 11.91 -19.96 -25.05
C SER A 483 10.96 -19.85 -26.23
N THR A 484 9.66 -19.93 -25.98
CA THR A 484 8.61 -19.63 -26.96
C THR A 484 7.95 -18.26 -26.71
N SER A 485 8.48 -17.47 -25.76
CA SER A 485 7.97 -16.14 -25.46
C SER A 485 8.23 -15.16 -26.59
N ARG A 486 7.24 -14.29 -26.81
CA ARG A 486 7.33 -13.20 -27.77
C ARG A 486 8.40 -12.19 -27.39
N VAL A 487 8.50 -11.87 -26.09
CA VAL A 487 9.48 -10.94 -25.54
C VAL A 487 10.48 -11.70 -24.66
N LYS A 488 11.77 -11.43 -24.82
CA LYS A 488 12.85 -11.99 -24.00
C LYS A 488 13.62 -10.86 -23.33
N VAL A 489 13.68 -10.91 -22.00
CA VAL A 489 14.40 -9.95 -21.16
C VAL A 489 15.49 -10.70 -20.42
N VAL A 490 16.74 -10.27 -20.60
CA VAL A 490 17.90 -10.82 -19.89
C VAL A 490 18.44 -9.78 -18.92
N SER A 491 18.68 -10.14 -17.66
CA SER A 491 19.17 -9.18 -16.66
C SER A 491 20.24 -9.77 -15.75
N PHE A 492 21.23 -8.95 -15.41
CA PHE A 492 22.41 -9.29 -14.59
C PHE A 492 23.15 -8.02 -14.19
N HIS A 493 24.11 -8.09 -13.28
CA HIS A 493 24.76 -6.91 -12.73
C HIS A 493 25.84 -6.28 -13.64
N ILE A 494 26.99 -6.93 -13.84
CA ILE A 494 28.13 -6.39 -14.62
C ILE A 494 27.83 -6.37 -16.13
N PRO A 495 27.93 -5.24 -16.85
CA PRO A 495 27.65 -5.14 -18.28
C PRO A 495 28.76 -5.77 -19.16
N PRO A 496 28.45 -6.21 -20.40
CA PRO A 496 29.48 -6.55 -21.38
C PRO A 496 30.25 -5.30 -21.80
N PHE A 497 31.53 -5.45 -22.17
CA PHE A 497 32.33 -4.30 -22.63
C PHE A 497 31.72 -3.63 -23.85
N ASN A 498 31.36 -4.46 -24.81
CA ASN A 498 30.67 -4.20 -26.06
C ASN A 498 31.06 -2.84 -26.66
N ASN A 499 31.99 -2.83 -27.64
CA ASN A 499 32.51 -1.66 -28.37
C ASN A 499 31.47 -0.67 -28.98
N ALA A 500 30.17 -0.84 -28.70
CA ALA A 500 29.11 0.14 -28.88
C ALA A 500 29.20 1.29 -27.84
N HIS A 501 28.40 2.32 -28.09
CA HIS A 501 28.46 3.65 -27.46
C HIS A 501 28.68 3.67 -25.94
N TYR A 502 29.55 4.58 -25.49
CA TYR A 502 29.98 4.85 -24.11
C TYR A 502 30.77 3.68 -23.49
N GLN A 503 32.09 3.70 -23.65
CA GLN A 503 32.97 2.64 -23.13
C GLN A 503 33.09 2.80 -21.60
N PRO A 504 32.47 1.94 -20.77
CA PRO A 504 32.92 1.84 -19.39
C PRO A 504 34.40 1.46 -19.47
N LEU A 505 35.20 1.87 -18.48
CA LEU A 505 36.58 1.38 -18.44
C LEU A 505 36.51 -0.16 -18.51
N PRO A 506 37.33 -0.83 -19.36
CA PRO A 506 37.22 -2.27 -19.55
C PRO A 506 37.13 -3.05 -18.23
N ILE A 507 37.82 -2.57 -17.18
CA ILE A 507 37.82 -3.10 -15.82
C ILE A 507 36.43 -3.21 -15.13
N TRP A 508 35.41 -2.49 -15.60
CA TRP A 508 34.03 -2.50 -15.08
C TRP A 508 33.08 -3.30 -15.97
N THR A 509 33.62 -4.17 -16.82
CA THR A 509 32.84 -4.93 -17.78
C THR A 509 33.35 -6.35 -17.83
N PHE A 510 32.51 -7.30 -18.21
CA PHE A 510 33.00 -8.65 -18.48
C PHE A 510 33.53 -8.79 -19.91
N LYS A 511 34.66 -9.47 -20.03
CA LYS A 511 35.34 -9.80 -21.29
C LYS A 511 35.33 -11.29 -21.57
N HIS A 512 35.50 -12.11 -20.53
CA HIS A 512 35.36 -13.55 -20.68
C HIS A 512 33.90 -13.89 -21.00
N ASN A 513 33.69 -14.73 -22.01
CA ASN A 513 32.39 -15.08 -22.60
C ASN A 513 31.57 -13.92 -23.20
N GLU A 514 32.16 -12.73 -23.38
CA GLU A 514 31.47 -11.58 -23.99
C GLU A 514 30.98 -11.88 -25.40
N GLU A 515 31.83 -12.47 -26.25
CA GLU A 515 31.49 -12.79 -27.64
C GLU A 515 30.35 -13.82 -27.72
N GLU A 516 30.38 -14.87 -26.90
CA GLU A 516 29.31 -15.87 -26.86
C GLU A 516 28.02 -15.25 -26.35
N PHE A 517 28.07 -14.47 -25.26
CA PHE A 517 26.90 -13.76 -24.73
C PHE A 517 26.23 -12.88 -25.79
N VAL A 518 27.01 -12.01 -26.45
CA VAL A 518 26.50 -11.13 -27.51
C VAL A 518 25.92 -11.94 -28.66
N SER A 519 26.59 -13.02 -29.08
CA SER A 519 26.08 -13.90 -30.13
C SER A 519 24.74 -14.54 -29.76
N LEU A 520 24.53 -14.92 -28.49
CA LEU A 520 23.27 -15.48 -28.03
C LEU A 520 22.13 -14.46 -28.07
N MET A 521 22.41 -13.18 -27.75
CA MET A 521 21.40 -12.11 -27.84
C MET A 521 20.89 -11.95 -29.27
N SER A 522 21.81 -11.92 -30.24
CA SER A 522 21.47 -11.78 -31.66
C SER A 522 20.85 -13.06 -32.21
N GLN A 523 21.37 -14.24 -31.86
CA GLN A 523 20.88 -15.54 -32.34
C GLN A 523 19.44 -15.82 -31.90
N TYR A 524 19.08 -15.50 -30.65
CA TYR A 524 17.75 -15.80 -30.11
C TYR A 524 16.80 -14.60 -30.10
N ASN A 525 17.18 -13.53 -30.80
CA ASN A 525 16.46 -12.26 -30.89
C ASN A 525 15.97 -11.80 -29.50
N VAL A 526 16.92 -11.53 -28.60
CA VAL A 526 16.61 -10.95 -27.28
C VAL A 526 16.24 -9.48 -27.44
N ASP A 527 15.11 -9.06 -26.87
CA ASP A 527 14.59 -7.70 -27.02
C ASP A 527 15.34 -6.71 -26.13
N LEU A 528 15.51 -7.09 -24.85
CA LEU A 528 16.01 -6.20 -23.81
C LEU A 528 17.05 -6.89 -22.92
N VAL A 529 18.18 -6.22 -22.73
CA VAL A 529 19.18 -6.52 -21.70
C VAL A 529 19.16 -5.41 -20.65
N VAL A 530 19.04 -5.76 -19.37
CA VAL A 530 19.06 -4.81 -18.25
C VAL A 530 20.25 -5.11 -17.32
N CYS A 531 21.18 -4.17 -17.21
CA CYS A 531 22.38 -4.29 -16.39
C CYS A 531 22.63 -3.09 -15.45
N ALA A 532 23.69 -3.15 -14.62
CA ALA A 532 24.05 -2.15 -13.63
C ALA A 532 25.59 -2.00 -13.48
N HIS A 533 26.15 -1.98 -12.27
CA HIS A 533 27.58 -1.97 -11.91
C HIS A 533 28.32 -0.65 -12.10
N TRP A 534 28.30 -0.09 -13.31
CA TRP A 534 28.97 1.18 -13.56
C TRP A 534 27.98 2.33 -13.33
N THR A 535 28.22 3.10 -12.25
CA THR A 535 27.29 4.02 -11.57
C THR A 535 26.77 5.20 -12.42
N GLY A 536 25.91 4.88 -13.38
CA GLY A 536 25.20 5.79 -14.25
C GLY A 536 24.10 5.09 -15.06
N TYR A 537 23.36 5.88 -15.86
CA TYR A 537 22.41 5.38 -16.86
C TYR A 537 23.07 5.33 -18.23
N ASP A 538 22.91 4.22 -18.94
CA ASP A 538 23.22 4.17 -20.36
C ASP A 538 22.20 3.33 -21.13
N LYS A 539 22.09 3.63 -22.43
CA LYS A 539 21.24 2.88 -23.34
C LYS A 539 21.85 2.87 -24.73
N TYR A 540 21.97 1.68 -25.29
CA TYR A 540 22.37 1.49 -26.68
C TYR A 540 21.64 0.32 -27.32
N LYS A 541 21.72 0.23 -28.64
CA LYS A 541 21.17 -0.89 -29.41
C LYS A 541 22.30 -1.58 -30.16
N LYS A 542 22.38 -2.90 -30.06
CA LYS A 542 23.27 -3.74 -30.88
C LYS A 542 22.41 -4.78 -31.57
N ASP A 543 22.52 -4.82 -32.90
CA ASP A 543 21.60 -5.56 -33.76
C ASP A 543 20.14 -5.23 -33.43
N LYS A 544 19.35 -6.20 -32.97
CA LYS A 544 17.95 -6.00 -32.57
C LYS A 544 17.78 -5.78 -31.07
N THR A 545 18.79 -6.11 -30.26
CA THR A 545 18.72 -6.04 -28.80
C THR A 545 19.02 -4.64 -28.28
N THR A 546 18.16 -4.14 -27.40
CA THR A 546 18.42 -2.92 -26.63
C THR A 546 19.04 -3.26 -25.30
N TYR A 547 20.12 -2.57 -24.95
CA TYR A 547 20.83 -2.69 -23.70
C TYR A 547 20.54 -1.44 -22.87
N VAL A 548 20.18 -1.62 -21.61
CA VAL A 548 19.93 -0.55 -20.65
C VAL A 548 20.75 -0.82 -19.39
N THR A 549 21.68 0.08 -19.08
CA THR A 549 22.41 0.10 -17.82
C THR A 549 21.72 1.05 -16.87
N THR A 550 21.36 0.61 -15.67
CA THR A 550 20.66 1.42 -14.65
C THR A 550 21.28 1.25 -13.25
N ALA A 551 22.45 1.85 -13.04
CA ALA A 551 23.27 1.74 -11.83
C ALA A 551 23.19 2.98 -10.92
N GLY A 552 22.08 3.70 -10.97
CA GLY A 552 21.89 4.97 -10.25
C GLY A 552 21.40 4.82 -8.81
N GLY A 553 21.45 3.61 -8.23
CA GLY A 553 20.66 3.23 -7.06
C GLY A 553 21.03 3.89 -5.74
N GLY A 554 22.28 4.33 -5.59
CA GLY A 554 22.73 4.94 -4.32
C GLY A 554 24.24 5.10 -4.18
N ALA A 555 25.04 4.28 -4.85
CA ALA A 555 26.49 4.38 -4.83
C ALA A 555 27.02 5.63 -5.56
N MET A 556 28.28 5.97 -5.24
CA MET A 556 28.99 7.10 -5.85
C MET A 556 28.91 7.03 -7.38
N LEU A 557 28.31 8.06 -8.00
CA LEU A 557 28.29 8.21 -9.45
C LEU A 557 29.72 8.44 -9.93
N VAL A 558 30.16 7.67 -10.92
CA VAL A 558 31.48 7.81 -11.53
C VAL A 558 31.32 8.42 -12.93
N PRO A 559 31.97 9.55 -13.24
CA PRO A 559 31.97 10.07 -14.60
C PRO A 559 32.75 9.08 -15.46
N GLY A 560 32.08 8.32 -16.32
CA GLY A 560 32.70 7.30 -17.17
C GLY A 560 33.48 7.84 -18.36
N ALA A 561 34.08 9.03 -18.21
CA ALA A 561 34.98 9.55 -19.21
C ALA A 561 36.35 8.88 -19.05
N VAL A 562 36.85 8.29 -20.13
CA VAL A 562 38.30 8.10 -20.30
C VAL A 562 38.95 9.49 -20.20
N PRO A 563 39.98 9.68 -19.35
CA PRO A 563 40.65 10.97 -19.24
C PRO A 563 41.09 11.49 -20.62
N GLY A 564 40.48 12.59 -21.08
CA GLY A 564 40.80 13.24 -22.36
C GLY A 564 39.70 13.23 -23.42
N GLU A 565 38.61 12.48 -23.25
CA GLU A 565 37.48 12.47 -24.19
C GLU A 565 36.32 13.35 -23.72
N LYS A 566 35.80 14.20 -24.62
CA LYS A 566 34.56 14.97 -24.39
C LYS A 566 33.34 14.07 -24.65
N THR A 567 33.04 13.16 -23.74
CA THR A 567 31.77 12.42 -23.79
C THR A 567 30.62 13.33 -23.32
N PRO A 568 29.48 13.41 -24.02
CA PRO A 568 28.32 14.14 -23.53
C PRO A 568 27.84 13.52 -22.20
N ASN A 569 27.70 14.36 -21.17
CA ASN A 569 27.26 13.96 -19.83
C ASN A 569 25.84 13.37 -19.89
N ARG A 570 25.72 12.04 -20.05
CA ARG A 570 24.46 11.31 -20.10
C ARG A 570 24.48 10.30 -18.97
N GLY A 571 23.44 10.32 -18.14
CA GLY A 571 23.20 9.30 -17.12
C GLY A 571 23.98 9.40 -15.81
N HIS A 572 24.80 10.44 -15.59
CA HIS A 572 25.47 10.68 -14.31
C HIS A 572 24.54 11.39 -13.32
N PHE A 573 23.50 10.69 -12.88
CA PHE A 573 22.56 11.12 -11.84
C PHE A 573 21.93 9.89 -11.20
N HIS A 574 21.44 10.03 -9.98
CA HIS A 574 20.77 8.94 -9.27
C HIS A 574 19.40 8.69 -9.87
N HIS A 575 19.11 7.44 -10.20
CA HIS A 575 17.93 7.08 -10.96
C HIS A 575 17.50 5.64 -10.75
N PHE A 576 16.28 5.38 -11.16
CA PHE A 576 15.78 4.04 -11.45
C PHE A 576 15.04 4.09 -12.79
N THR A 577 14.91 2.94 -13.44
CA THR A 577 14.31 2.84 -14.77
C THR A 577 13.03 2.03 -14.71
N GLY A 578 11.96 2.56 -15.29
CA GLY A 578 10.71 1.84 -15.49
C GLY A 578 10.60 1.28 -16.89
N PHE A 579 10.03 0.09 -16.97
CA PHE A 579 9.81 -0.65 -18.20
C PHE A 579 8.34 -1.04 -18.26
N SER A 580 7.68 -0.81 -19.40
CA SER A 580 6.31 -1.24 -19.66
C SER A 580 6.27 -2.08 -20.92
N ILE A 581 6.04 -3.38 -20.77
CA ILE A 581 5.95 -4.34 -21.87
C ILE A 581 4.49 -4.50 -22.25
N HIS A 582 4.15 -4.10 -23.47
CA HIS A 582 2.80 -4.18 -24.04
C HIS A 582 2.51 -5.57 -24.60
N GLU A 583 1.23 -5.89 -24.77
CA GLU A 583 0.80 -7.21 -25.27
C GLU A 583 1.32 -7.50 -26.69
N ASP A 584 1.50 -6.45 -27.49
CA ASP A 584 2.06 -6.53 -28.84
C ASP A 584 3.59 -6.70 -28.86
N GLY A 585 4.25 -6.72 -27.70
CA GLY A 585 5.70 -6.84 -27.55
C GLY A 585 6.46 -5.51 -27.58
N THR A 586 5.78 -4.37 -27.72
CA THR A 586 6.40 -3.05 -27.56
C THR A 586 6.91 -2.88 -26.13
N ILE A 587 8.10 -2.29 -25.94
CA ILE A 587 8.63 -1.97 -24.60
C ILE A 587 8.88 -0.47 -24.49
N ASP A 588 8.17 0.19 -23.59
CA ASP A 588 8.50 1.56 -23.18
C ASP A 588 9.54 1.54 -22.07
N VAL A 589 10.56 2.39 -22.19
CA VAL A 589 11.61 2.59 -21.18
C VAL A 589 11.55 4.04 -20.72
N LYS A 590 11.44 4.26 -19.41
CA LYS A 590 11.39 5.59 -18.78
C LYS A 590 12.40 5.69 -17.64
N VAL A 591 13.13 6.79 -17.58
CA VAL A 591 14.13 7.02 -16.51
C VAL A 591 13.61 8.06 -15.52
N TYR A 592 13.70 7.75 -14.25
CA TYR A 592 13.25 8.61 -13.16
C TYR A 592 14.44 9.11 -12.36
N ASP A 593 14.61 10.43 -12.34
CA ASP A 593 15.67 11.12 -11.59
C ASP A 593 15.28 11.21 -10.10
N VAL A 594 16.09 10.64 -9.20
CA VAL A 594 15.78 10.58 -7.76
C VAL A 594 15.72 11.97 -7.13
N ASP A 595 16.44 12.95 -7.66
CA ASP A 595 16.44 14.32 -7.11
C ASP A 595 15.15 15.10 -7.44
N LYS A 596 14.25 14.52 -8.24
CA LYS A 596 13.00 15.16 -8.66
C LYS A 596 11.78 14.35 -8.22
N ASP A 597 10.69 15.04 -7.90
CA ASP A 597 9.40 14.42 -7.58
C ASP A 597 8.83 13.66 -8.79
N PRO A 598 8.69 12.32 -8.77
CA PRO A 598 8.24 11.52 -9.92
C PRO A 598 6.89 11.97 -10.49
N ALA A 599 5.99 12.50 -9.66
CA ALA A 599 4.67 12.96 -10.08
C ALA A 599 4.68 14.35 -10.75
N LYS A 600 5.78 15.11 -10.57
CA LYS A 600 5.95 16.47 -11.11
C LYS A 600 7.10 16.57 -12.12
N GLN A 601 7.76 15.46 -12.42
CA GLN A 601 8.83 15.42 -13.40
C GLN A 601 8.27 15.72 -14.80
N GLY A 602 8.70 16.84 -15.38
CA GLY A 602 8.74 16.92 -16.84
C GLY A 602 9.75 15.87 -17.32
N HIS A 603 9.27 14.80 -17.96
CA HIS A 603 10.12 13.70 -18.42
C HIS A 603 11.25 14.23 -19.31
N ASP A 604 12.50 13.93 -18.94
CA ASP A 604 13.64 14.18 -19.81
C ASP A 604 13.67 13.11 -20.90
N LYS A 605 12.91 13.37 -21.96
CA LYS A 605 12.73 12.48 -23.13
C LYS A 605 14.04 12.04 -23.79
N ARG A 606 15.19 12.63 -23.42
CA ARG A 606 16.51 12.21 -23.90
C ARG A 606 16.88 10.80 -23.41
N PHE A 607 16.35 10.36 -22.27
CA PHE A 607 16.68 9.05 -21.69
C PHE A 607 15.65 7.97 -22.03
N ASP A 608 14.40 8.38 -22.28
CA ASP A 608 13.29 7.49 -22.63
C ASP A 608 13.52 6.73 -23.95
N ALA A 609 12.93 5.54 -24.08
CA ALA A 609 12.99 4.72 -25.28
C ALA A 609 11.65 4.04 -25.56
N VAL A 610 11.41 3.71 -26.83
CA VAL A 610 10.38 2.77 -27.24
C VAL A 610 11.06 1.71 -28.09
N ILE A 611 11.04 0.47 -27.63
CA ILE A 611 11.55 -0.69 -28.35
C ILE A 611 10.38 -1.29 -29.10
N ALA A 612 10.42 -1.22 -30.43
CA ALA A 612 9.39 -1.81 -31.28
C ALA A 612 9.44 -3.34 -31.19
N PRO A 613 8.30 -4.03 -31.31
CA PRO A 613 8.25 -5.48 -31.28
C PRO A 613 9.01 -6.06 -32.47
N LEU A 614 9.67 -7.19 -32.26
CA LEU A 614 10.25 -7.99 -33.32
C LEU A 614 9.13 -8.51 -34.26
N SER A 615 9.41 -8.60 -35.56
CA SER A 615 8.42 -9.08 -36.52
C SER A 615 8.16 -10.58 -36.36
N ASP A 616 7.01 -11.09 -36.84
CA ASP A 616 6.70 -12.53 -36.80
C ASP A 616 7.74 -13.38 -37.55
N GLN A 617 8.39 -12.82 -38.58
CA GLN A 617 9.51 -13.48 -39.28
C GLN A 617 10.75 -13.58 -38.38
N ASP A 618 11.04 -12.54 -37.61
CA ASP A 618 12.14 -12.54 -36.63
C ASP A 618 11.89 -13.48 -35.44
N GLN A 619 10.66 -13.98 -35.27
CA GLN A 619 10.29 -14.92 -34.21
C GLN A 619 10.41 -16.40 -34.65
N ILE A 620 10.47 -16.65 -35.97
CA ILE A 620 10.49 -17.99 -36.58
C ILE A 620 11.91 -18.44 -36.96
N GLU A 621 12.79 -17.48 -37.30
CA GLU A 621 14.24 -17.68 -37.52
C GLU A 621 15.02 -17.70 -36.19
#